data_AF-A0A852BCC9-F1
#
_entry.id   AF-A0A852BCC9-F1
#
_cell.length_a   1.000
_cell.length_b   1.000
_cell.length_c   1.000
_cell.angle_alpha   90.00
_cell.angle_beta   90.00
_cell.angle_gamma   90.00
#
_symmetry.space_group_name_H-M   'P 1'
#
loop_
_entity.id
_entity.type
_entity.pdbx_description
1 polymer ?
#
loop_
_entity_poly.entity_id
_entity_poly.type
_entity_poly.pdbx_seq_one_letter_code
_entity_poly.pdbx_strand_id
1 'polypeptide(L)'
;FCTESPSPTETDEEDEDIFNKILKVNKDSSQFLQEGDIVPRRSRSAINCRHCSWPQSSDGIVRIPYELDPTYEESHVKGIHDAMAEFEALTCINFVKRKTERDYLSIRSADGSCLLCGIVHTSAQHKLNTVGPIYKRVIQHELEHALGFLHEHSRSDRDKHVKIMWEYISPCKYFELLNRTLFLMGLFRYTFSNTTGKATIVPIPDGSVQIGQRQGMSNLDVAKINKLYNCSRCSTILDGPSGLLRSANYPRNYSDNTNCVWLIRTRSRKVSLHFQAFHLQTTRLCQGDYVKVYDGSSKSSPVLMDKTCGSKIPNTIVASSNLMLVEFITDGAYTASGFQATFTAGKSEDKENGKEN
;
A
#
# COMPACT_ATOMS: atom_id res chain seq x y z
N PHE A 1 -34.18 -15.65 3.44
CA PHE A 1 -34.14 -16.89 2.64
C PHE A 1 -33.26 -16.64 1.43
N CYS A 2 -31.96 -16.84 1.58
CA CYS A 2 -31.02 -16.78 0.45
C CYS A 2 -30.71 -18.21 0.06
N THR A 3 -31.21 -18.67 -1.08
CA THR A 3 -30.82 -19.96 -1.65
C THR A 3 -29.44 -19.86 -2.29
N GLU A 4 -28.73 -20.98 -2.26
CA GLU A 4 -27.34 -21.14 -2.70
C GLU A 4 -27.10 -20.59 -4.12
N SER A 5 -26.07 -19.76 -4.25
CA SER A 5 -25.52 -19.39 -5.56
C SER A 5 -24.60 -20.53 -6.01
N PRO A 6 -24.64 -20.95 -7.29
CA PRO A 6 -23.79 -22.02 -7.78
C PRO A 6 -22.31 -21.65 -7.64
N SER A 7 -21.51 -22.65 -7.26
CA SER A 7 -20.06 -22.56 -7.21
C SER A 7 -19.50 -22.26 -8.62
N PRO A 8 -18.55 -21.32 -8.76
CA PRO A 8 -17.94 -21.02 -10.04
C PRO A 8 -17.17 -22.24 -10.56
N THR A 9 -17.44 -22.64 -11.80
CA THR A 9 -16.68 -23.65 -12.55
C THR A 9 -15.54 -22.98 -13.31
N GLU A 10 -14.39 -23.66 -13.27
CA GLU A 10 -13.09 -23.38 -13.90
C GLU A 10 -13.17 -22.62 -15.24
N THR A 11 -12.67 -21.38 -15.26
CA THR A 11 -11.99 -20.76 -16.41
C THR A 11 -11.16 -19.56 -15.93
N ASP A 12 -9.88 -19.55 -16.33
CA ASP A 12 -8.80 -18.55 -16.15
C ASP A 12 -8.04 -18.57 -14.81
N GLU A 13 -7.09 -19.50 -14.72
CA GLU A 13 -6.37 -19.98 -13.52
C GLU A 13 -5.27 -19.09 -12.89
N GLU A 14 -5.08 -17.82 -13.24
CA GLU A 14 -4.04 -17.00 -12.55
C GLU A 14 -4.51 -15.68 -11.91
N ASP A 15 -5.76 -15.25 -12.15
CA ASP A 15 -6.30 -14.00 -11.62
C ASP A 15 -7.65 -14.19 -10.90
N GLU A 16 -7.79 -15.27 -10.12
CA GLU A 16 -8.89 -15.37 -9.17
C GLU A 16 -8.82 -14.19 -8.17
N ASP A 17 -9.78 -13.26 -8.33
CA ASP A 17 -9.90 -12.01 -7.59
C ASP A 17 -9.81 -12.22 -6.06
N ILE A 18 -8.71 -11.77 -5.45
CA ILE A 18 -8.50 -11.80 -4.00
C ILE A 18 -9.64 -11.10 -3.26
N PHE A 19 -10.30 -10.09 -3.86
CA PHE A 19 -11.47 -9.48 -3.23
C PHE A 19 -12.67 -10.43 -3.25
N ASN A 20 -12.90 -11.17 -4.34
CA ASN A 20 -13.85 -12.27 -4.32
C ASN A 20 -13.43 -13.38 -3.34
N LYS A 21 -12.13 -13.58 -3.07
CA LYS A 21 -11.68 -14.46 -1.98
C LYS A 21 -12.00 -13.87 -0.60
N ILE A 22 -11.71 -12.59 -0.33
CA ILE A 22 -12.09 -11.87 0.90
C ILE A 22 -13.61 -11.95 1.09
N LEU A 23 -14.39 -11.58 0.07
CA LEU A 23 -15.85 -11.64 0.09
C LEU A 23 -16.38 -13.07 0.26
N LYS A 24 -15.79 -14.07 -0.41
CA LYS A 24 -16.21 -15.47 -0.33
C LYS A 24 -15.92 -16.04 1.05
N VAL A 25 -14.76 -15.72 1.60
CA VAL A 25 -14.37 -16.04 2.97
C VAL A 25 -15.31 -15.37 3.98
N ASN A 26 -15.65 -14.10 3.73
CA ASN A 26 -16.50 -13.32 4.62
C ASN A 26 -18.00 -13.63 4.45
N LYS A 27 -18.39 -14.31 3.37
CA LYS A 27 -19.78 -14.70 3.06
C LYS A 27 -20.36 -15.65 4.10
N ASP A 28 -19.52 -16.51 4.68
CA ASP A 28 -19.92 -17.51 5.68
C ASP A 28 -19.71 -17.01 7.13
N SER A 29 -19.36 -15.73 7.29
CA SER A 29 -19.26 -15.12 8.61
C SER A 29 -20.61 -14.94 9.27
N SER A 30 -20.66 -15.23 10.57
CA SER A 30 -21.81 -14.92 11.43
C SER A 30 -21.97 -13.42 11.72
N GLN A 31 -21.00 -12.58 11.31
CA GLN A 31 -20.98 -11.15 11.56
C GLN A 31 -21.38 -10.35 10.32
N PHE A 32 -22.24 -9.33 10.51
CA PHE A 32 -22.55 -8.36 9.46
C PHE A 32 -21.35 -7.45 9.20
N LEU A 33 -20.88 -7.43 7.95
CA LEU A 33 -19.79 -6.58 7.47
C LEU A 33 -20.33 -5.59 6.41
N GLN A 34 -20.13 -4.30 6.64
CA GLN A 34 -20.36 -3.25 5.66
C GLN A 34 -19.36 -3.40 4.51
N GLU A 35 -19.84 -3.31 3.26
CA GLU A 35 -18.99 -3.45 2.06
C GLU A 35 -18.18 -4.76 1.99
N GLY A 36 -18.58 -5.79 2.76
CA GLY A 36 -18.02 -7.13 2.70
C GLY A 36 -16.86 -7.43 3.64
N ASP A 37 -16.14 -6.42 4.16
CA ASP A 37 -14.97 -6.57 5.05
C ASP A 37 -14.92 -5.53 6.20
N ILE A 38 -15.78 -4.50 6.18
CA ILE A 38 -15.77 -3.43 7.20
C ILE A 38 -16.70 -3.79 8.35
N VAL A 39 -16.19 -3.96 9.57
CA VAL A 39 -17.03 -4.14 10.76
C VAL A 39 -17.76 -2.83 11.11
N PRO A 40 -19.09 -2.74 10.96
CA PRO A 40 -19.81 -1.48 11.16
C PRO A 40 -20.01 -1.23 12.66
N ARG A 41 -19.15 -0.41 13.26
CA ARG A 41 -19.42 0.24 14.55
C ARG A 41 -19.49 1.75 14.37
N ARG A 42 -20.62 2.34 14.78
CA ARG A 42 -20.89 3.81 14.87
C ARG A 42 -20.10 4.65 13.85
N SER A 43 -20.51 4.64 12.58
CA SER A 43 -20.16 5.67 11.57
C SER A 43 -18.72 6.21 11.65
N ARG A 44 -17.70 5.34 11.65
CA ARG A 44 -16.28 5.73 11.75
C ARG A 44 -15.63 5.82 10.38
N SER A 45 -16.09 6.76 9.57
CA SER A 45 -15.19 7.36 8.58
C SER A 45 -14.39 8.44 9.31
N ALA A 46 -13.08 8.59 9.02
CA ALA A 46 -12.28 9.68 9.58
C ALA A 46 -12.90 11.08 9.34
N ILE A 47 -13.82 11.19 8.38
CA ILE A 47 -14.58 12.40 8.06
C ILE A 47 -15.70 12.67 9.09
N ASN A 48 -16.40 11.64 9.56
CA ASN A 48 -17.59 11.79 10.40
C ASN A 48 -17.28 11.82 11.90
N CYS A 49 -16.00 11.78 12.28
CA CYS A 49 -15.60 11.72 13.67
C CYS A 49 -14.22 12.36 13.89
N ARG A 50 -14.21 13.55 14.51
CA ARG A 50 -12.99 14.29 14.91
C ARG A 50 -12.03 13.55 15.85
N HIS A 51 -12.48 12.44 16.45
CA HIS A 51 -11.72 11.65 17.43
C HIS A 51 -11.52 10.19 16.99
N CYS A 52 -11.71 9.88 15.71
CA CYS A 52 -11.60 8.51 15.20
C CYS A 52 -10.28 8.23 14.46
N SER A 53 -9.38 9.22 14.35
CA SER A 53 -8.02 9.03 13.86
C SER A 53 -7.06 8.74 15.01
N TRP A 54 -6.04 7.92 14.73
CA TRP A 54 -4.88 7.75 15.62
C TRP A 54 -4.22 9.10 15.96
N PRO A 55 -3.81 9.33 17.22
CA PRO A 55 -3.18 10.59 17.60
C PRO A 55 -1.78 10.72 17.01
N GLN A 56 -1.45 11.91 16.52
CA GLN A 56 -0.10 12.27 16.10
C GLN A 56 0.69 12.80 17.30
N SER A 57 1.91 12.30 17.47
CA SER A 57 2.85 12.76 18.49
C SER A 57 3.46 14.11 18.10
N SER A 58 4.10 14.81 19.06
CA SER A 58 4.71 16.13 18.83
C SER A 58 5.85 16.14 17.81
N ASP A 59 6.45 14.98 17.54
CA ASP A 59 7.48 14.77 16.51
C ASP A 59 6.90 14.53 15.11
N GLY A 60 5.57 14.64 14.95
CA GLY A 60 4.88 14.43 13.68
C GLY A 60 4.66 12.95 13.33
N ILE A 61 4.98 12.01 14.23
CA ILE A 61 4.79 10.58 13.99
C ILE A 61 3.48 10.08 14.61
N VAL A 62 2.75 9.26 13.87
CA VAL A 62 1.53 8.59 14.34
C VAL A 62 1.91 7.17 14.74
N ARG A 63 2.01 6.94 16.04
CA ARG A 63 2.39 5.63 16.59
C ARG A 63 1.14 4.79 16.81
N ILE A 64 1.07 3.65 16.14
CA ILE A 64 -0.05 2.72 16.22
C ILE A 64 0.41 1.46 16.96
N PRO A 65 0.00 1.29 18.22
CA PRO A 65 0.32 0.08 18.98
C PRO A 65 -0.35 -1.14 18.36
N TYR A 66 0.36 -2.26 18.25
CA TYR A 66 -0.19 -3.52 17.75
C TYR A 66 0.21 -4.74 18.58
N GLU A 67 -0.64 -5.76 18.55
CA GLU A 67 -0.39 -7.11 19.03
C GLU A 67 -0.67 -8.10 17.90
N LEU A 68 0.20 -9.11 17.77
CA LEU A 68 0.01 -10.22 16.86
C LEU A 68 -0.46 -11.45 17.62
N ASP A 69 -1.22 -12.32 16.95
CA ASP A 69 -1.51 -13.65 17.45
C ASP A 69 -0.21 -14.42 17.71
N PRO A 70 0.01 -14.96 18.93
CA PRO A 70 1.18 -15.81 19.18
C PRO A 70 1.18 -17.09 18.34
N THR A 71 0.05 -17.49 17.75
CA THR A 71 -0.01 -18.69 16.90
C THR A 71 0.45 -18.45 15.46
N TYR A 72 0.79 -17.23 15.07
CA TYR A 72 1.26 -16.96 13.72
C TYR A 72 2.63 -17.58 13.44
N GLU A 73 2.72 -18.27 12.30
CA GLU A 73 4.00 -18.70 11.72
C GLU A 73 4.89 -17.52 11.34
N GLU A 74 6.21 -17.76 11.28
CA GLU A 74 7.20 -16.75 10.95
C GLU A 74 6.96 -16.10 9.58
N SER A 75 6.48 -16.87 8.60
CA SER A 75 6.11 -16.40 7.26
C SER A 75 5.00 -15.35 7.31
N HIS A 76 3.99 -15.55 8.16
CA HIS A 76 2.87 -14.64 8.35
C HIS A 76 3.32 -13.36 9.07
N VAL A 77 4.10 -13.50 10.14
CA VAL A 77 4.69 -12.37 10.86
C VAL A 77 5.55 -11.52 9.92
N LYS A 78 6.37 -12.16 9.09
CA LYS A 78 7.17 -11.49 8.07
C LYS A 78 6.30 -10.72 7.07
N GLY A 79 5.24 -11.34 6.55
CA GLY A 79 4.31 -10.66 5.63
C GLY A 79 3.67 -9.42 6.25
N ILE A 80 3.25 -9.50 7.53
CA ILE A 80 2.67 -8.37 8.27
C ILE A 80 3.70 -7.25 8.44
N HIS A 81 4.91 -7.57 8.87
CA HIS A 81 5.97 -6.59 9.03
C HIS A 81 6.41 -5.97 7.69
N ASP A 82 6.47 -6.74 6.61
CA ASP A 82 6.78 -6.22 5.27
C ASP A 82 5.71 -5.23 4.79
N ALA A 83 4.43 -5.48 5.10
CA ALA A 83 3.32 -4.58 4.81
C ALA A 83 3.41 -3.29 5.65
N MET A 84 3.60 -3.41 6.96
CA MET A 84 3.77 -2.27 7.89
C MET A 84 4.95 -1.39 7.48
N ALA A 85 6.10 -1.99 7.16
CA ALA A 85 7.32 -1.26 6.86
C ALA A 85 7.22 -0.37 5.60
N GLU A 86 6.30 -0.67 4.67
CA GLU A 86 6.02 0.21 3.52
C GLU A 86 5.24 1.47 3.95
N PHE A 87 4.29 1.37 4.88
CA PHE A 87 3.66 2.56 5.48
C PHE A 87 4.70 3.42 6.17
N GLU A 88 5.60 2.82 6.93
CA GLU A 88 6.65 3.55 7.66
C GLU A 88 7.65 4.22 6.71
N ALA A 89 7.92 3.59 5.58
CA ALA A 89 8.76 4.16 4.54
C ALA A 89 8.12 5.37 3.84
N LEU A 90 6.81 5.32 3.56
CA LEU A 90 6.10 6.27 2.69
C LEU A 90 5.18 7.27 3.43
N THR A 91 4.93 7.07 4.73
CA THR A 91 4.01 7.90 5.54
C THR A 91 4.56 8.19 6.93
N CYS A 92 3.94 9.08 7.69
CA CYS A 92 4.31 9.30 9.09
C CYS A 92 3.70 8.28 10.07
N ILE A 93 3.08 7.22 9.56
CA ILE A 93 2.58 6.10 10.37
C ILE A 93 3.76 5.24 10.81
N ASN A 94 3.77 4.85 12.08
CA ASN A 94 4.73 3.92 12.66
C ASN A 94 4.03 2.88 13.52
N PHE A 95 4.23 1.59 13.21
CA PHE A 95 3.65 0.50 13.96
C PHE A 95 4.58 0.09 15.08
N VAL A 96 4.07 0.09 16.32
CA VAL A 96 4.88 -0.19 17.51
C VAL A 96 4.29 -1.37 18.26
N LYS A 97 5.14 -2.28 18.75
CA LYS A 97 4.66 -3.36 19.63
C LYS A 97 4.00 -2.75 20.86
N ARG A 98 2.76 -3.13 21.12
CA ARG A 98 2.00 -2.64 22.26
C ARG A 98 2.67 -3.03 23.58
N LYS A 99 2.58 -2.15 24.58
CA LYS A 99 3.01 -2.37 25.96
C LYS A 99 1.83 -2.27 26.92
N THR A 100 1.16 -1.13 26.95
CA THR A 100 0.09 -0.80 27.92
C THR A 100 -0.98 0.10 27.33
N GLU A 101 -0.86 0.47 26.06
CA GLU A 101 -1.74 1.41 25.39
C GLU A 101 -3.17 0.89 25.36
N ARG A 102 -4.14 1.77 25.65
CA ARG A 102 -5.56 1.41 25.67
C ARG A 102 -6.10 1.12 24.26
N ASP A 103 -5.74 1.97 23.31
CA ASP A 103 -6.13 1.86 21.91
C ASP A 103 -4.99 1.20 21.13
N TYR A 104 -5.27 0.10 20.44
CA TYR A 104 -4.28 -0.69 19.71
C TYR A 104 -4.93 -1.56 18.63
N LEU A 105 -4.11 -2.06 17.70
CA LEU A 105 -4.50 -3.06 16.71
C LEU A 105 -4.27 -4.46 17.27
N SER A 106 -5.30 -5.31 17.28
CA SER A 106 -5.14 -6.73 17.56
C SER A 106 -5.27 -7.51 16.26
N ILE A 107 -4.14 -7.98 15.74
CA ILE A 107 -4.08 -8.72 14.48
C ILE A 107 -4.08 -10.20 14.85
N ARG A 108 -5.22 -10.86 14.63
CA ARG A 108 -5.45 -12.24 15.06
C ARG A 108 -5.95 -13.11 13.93
N SER A 109 -5.68 -14.40 14.05
CA SER A 109 -6.24 -15.40 13.16
C SER A 109 -7.57 -15.91 13.72
N ALA A 110 -8.60 -16.06 12.90
CA ALA A 110 -9.60 -17.07 13.21
C ALA A 110 -9.14 -18.35 12.51
N ASP A 111 -8.79 -19.35 13.32
CA ASP A 111 -8.59 -20.74 12.90
C ASP A 111 -7.46 -21.01 11.88
N GLY A 112 -6.36 -20.25 11.95
CA GLY A 112 -5.12 -20.52 11.19
C GLY A 112 -4.91 -19.66 9.94
N SER A 113 -5.84 -18.76 9.63
CA SER A 113 -5.71 -17.82 8.53
C SER A 113 -5.93 -16.36 8.95
N CYS A 114 -5.26 -15.42 8.28
CA CYS A 114 -5.24 -14.00 8.64
C CYS A 114 -6.55 -13.28 8.36
N LEU A 115 -7.12 -12.67 9.39
CA LEU A 115 -7.98 -11.52 9.28
C LEU A 115 -7.21 -10.29 9.72
N LEU A 116 -7.45 -9.17 9.07
CA LEU A 116 -7.30 -7.91 9.76
C LEU A 116 -8.69 -7.46 10.19
N CYS A 117 -8.91 -7.49 11.50
CA CYS A 117 -10.03 -6.83 12.13
C CYS A 117 -9.66 -5.37 12.42
N GLY A 118 -10.65 -4.49 12.26
CA GLY A 118 -10.55 -3.06 12.50
C GLY A 118 -10.12 -2.66 13.93
N ILE A 119 -9.92 -1.35 14.11
CA ILE A 119 -9.46 -0.72 15.35
C ILE A 119 -10.30 -1.19 16.56
N VAL A 120 -9.67 -1.89 17.50
CA VAL A 120 -10.29 -2.31 18.76
C VAL A 120 -10.02 -1.24 19.81
N HIS A 121 -10.99 -0.33 20.01
CA HIS A 121 -10.94 0.64 21.13
C HIS A 121 -11.37 0.04 22.48
N THR A 122 -11.98 -1.14 22.49
CA THR A 122 -12.26 -1.94 23.69
C THR A 122 -12.44 -3.39 23.26
N SER A 123 -12.08 -4.34 24.13
CA SER A 123 -11.89 -5.80 24.02
C SER A 123 -12.97 -6.66 23.32
N ALA A 124 -13.64 -6.18 22.28
CA ALA A 124 -14.60 -6.94 21.49
C ALA A 124 -13.89 -7.59 20.30
N GLN A 125 -13.55 -8.86 20.49
CA GLN A 125 -13.01 -9.77 19.48
C GLN A 125 -14.12 -10.14 18.49
N HIS A 126 -13.79 -10.24 17.20
CA HIS A 126 -14.71 -10.81 16.23
C HIS A 126 -14.00 -11.79 15.27
N LYS A 127 -14.77 -12.79 14.83
CA LYS A 127 -14.32 -14.00 14.15
C LYS A 127 -14.73 -13.98 12.67
N LEU A 128 -13.81 -14.37 11.80
CA LEU A 128 -13.98 -14.59 10.36
C LEU A 128 -12.81 -15.44 9.84
N ASN A 129 -13.06 -16.38 8.95
CA ASN A 129 -12.02 -17.33 8.51
C ASN A 129 -11.10 -16.69 7.46
N THR A 130 -10.09 -17.41 6.98
CA THR A 130 -9.44 -17.20 5.66
C THR A 130 -8.89 -18.54 5.14
N VAL A 131 -8.60 -18.64 3.84
CA VAL A 131 -7.83 -19.73 3.21
C VAL A 131 -7.03 -19.11 2.04
N GLY A 132 -5.69 -19.17 2.07
CA GLY A 132 -4.83 -18.79 0.93
C GLY A 132 -3.58 -17.94 1.30
N PRO A 133 -2.65 -17.69 0.35
CA PRO A 133 -1.42 -16.95 0.61
C PRO A 133 -1.71 -15.53 1.12
N ILE A 134 -1.01 -15.10 2.16
CA ILE A 134 -1.13 -13.73 2.67
C ILE A 134 -0.42 -12.77 1.71
N TYR A 135 -1.18 -12.08 0.89
CA TYR A 135 -0.65 -11.04 0.00
C TYR A 135 -0.45 -9.74 0.78
N LYS A 136 0.75 -9.13 0.64
CA LYS A 136 1.09 -7.82 1.25
C LYS A 136 -0.02 -6.77 1.08
N ARG A 137 -0.63 -6.70 -0.11
CA ARG A 137 -1.70 -5.74 -0.41
C ARG A 137 -2.96 -5.95 0.44
N VAL A 138 -3.32 -7.18 0.78
CA VAL A 138 -4.47 -7.47 1.66
C VAL A 138 -4.21 -6.92 3.05
N ILE A 139 -3.00 -7.14 3.57
CA ILE A 139 -2.60 -6.58 4.86
C ILE A 139 -2.68 -5.06 4.83
N GLN A 140 -2.12 -4.44 3.79
CA GLN A 140 -2.15 -2.98 3.66
C GLN A 140 -3.57 -2.43 3.52
N HIS A 141 -4.42 -3.08 2.74
CA HIS A 141 -5.83 -2.71 2.57
C HIS A 141 -6.53 -2.60 3.93
N GLU A 142 -6.36 -3.62 4.75
CA GLU A 142 -7.04 -3.65 6.03
C GLU A 142 -6.39 -2.73 7.08
N LEU A 143 -5.08 -2.50 6.99
CA LEU A 143 -4.41 -1.46 7.77
C LEU A 143 -4.91 -0.06 7.37
N GLU A 144 -5.21 0.19 6.09
CA GLU A 144 -5.83 1.44 5.64
C GLU A 144 -7.25 1.61 6.21
N HIS A 145 -8.06 0.54 6.28
CA HIS A 145 -9.33 0.58 7.05
C HIS A 145 -9.09 0.96 8.51
N ALA A 146 -8.05 0.41 9.13
CA ALA A 146 -7.66 0.77 10.49
C ALA A 146 -7.11 2.20 10.64
N LEU A 147 -6.81 2.90 9.55
CA LEU A 147 -6.51 4.33 9.53
C LEU A 147 -7.76 5.20 9.30
N GLY A 148 -8.92 4.58 9.01
CA GLY A 148 -10.20 5.25 8.82
C GLY A 148 -10.61 5.46 7.36
N PHE A 149 -10.02 4.70 6.44
CA PHE A 149 -10.35 4.70 5.02
C PHE A 149 -11.47 3.73 4.67
N LEU A 150 -12.26 4.06 3.64
CA LEU A 150 -13.31 3.20 3.07
C LEU A 150 -12.93 2.80 1.64
N HIS A 151 -13.76 2.04 0.94
CA HIS A 151 -13.45 1.60 -0.43
C HIS A 151 -13.69 2.64 -1.51
N GLU A 152 -12.88 2.66 -2.59
CA GLU A 152 -12.94 3.67 -3.66
C GLU A 152 -14.21 3.73 -4.48
N HIS A 153 -14.97 2.66 -4.48
CA HIS A 153 -16.27 2.67 -5.13
C HIS A 153 -17.35 3.33 -4.26
N SER A 154 -17.07 3.69 -3.01
CA SER A 154 -18.02 4.40 -2.14
C SER A 154 -17.95 5.91 -2.32
N ARG A 155 -17.31 6.42 -3.38
CA ARG A 155 -17.13 7.88 -3.58
C ARG A 155 -18.41 8.59 -3.93
N SER A 156 -18.57 9.78 -3.37
CA SER A 156 -19.70 10.65 -3.71
C SER A 156 -19.73 11.03 -5.19
N ASP A 157 -18.55 11.23 -5.79
CA ASP A 157 -18.32 11.56 -7.20
C ASP A 157 -17.99 10.35 -8.08
N ARG A 158 -18.06 9.11 -7.58
CA ARG A 158 -17.59 7.90 -8.29
C ARG A 158 -18.18 7.74 -9.68
N ASP A 159 -19.44 8.16 -9.87
CA ASP A 159 -20.17 7.94 -11.12
C ASP A 159 -19.63 8.80 -12.27
N LYS A 160 -18.70 9.72 -11.98
CA LYS A 160 -17.89 10.44 -12.98
C LYS A 160 -16.70 9.62 -13.51
N HIS A 161 -16.34 8.53 -12.82
CA HIS A 161 -15.10 7.77 -13.02
C HIS A 161 -15.34 6.28 -13.28
N VAL A 162 -16.43 5.72 -12.75
CA VAL A 162 -16.82 4.32 -12.96
C VAL A 162 -18.31 4.18 -13.22
N LYS A 163 -18.65 3.15 -13.98
CA LYS A 163 -20.02 2.66 -14.14
C LYS A 163 -20.17 1.39 -13.31
N ILE A 164 -21.20 1.35 -12.47
CA ILE A 164 -21.60 0.17 -11.71
C ILE A 164 -22.56 -0.67 -12.57
N MET A 165 -22.19 -1.92 -12.83
CA MET A 165 -22.99 -2.88 -13.61
C MET A 165 -23.89 -3.67 -12.68
N TRP A 166 -24.97 -3.01 -12.22
CA TRP A 166 -25.90 -3.54 -11.21
C TRP A 166 -26.47 -4.93 -11.55
N GLU A 167 -26.68 -5.20 -12.84
CA GLU A 167 -27.16 -6.51 -13.35
C GLU A 167 -26.25 -7.70 -13.00
N TYR A 168 -24.97 -7.44 -12.75
CA TYR A 168 -23.98 -8.46 -12.37
C TYR A 168 -23.67 -8.46 -10.88
N ILE A 169 -24.35 -7.65 -10.09
CA ILE A 169 -24.15 -7.58 -8.63
C ILE A 169 -25.22 -8.39 -7.92
N SER A 170 -24.82 -9.15 -6.91
CA SER A 170 -25.76 -9.90 -6.07
C SER A 170 -26.79 -8.95 -5.41
N PRO A 171 -28.10 -9.21 -5.50
CA PRO A 171 -29.13 -8.28 -4.99
C PRO A 171 -29.02 -7.93 -3.50
N CYS A 172 -28.45 -8.83 -2.70
CA CYS A 172 -28.21 -8.60 -1.26
C CYS A 172 -27.05 -7.62 -0.97
N LYS A 173 -26.27 -7.24 -1.99
CA LYS A 173 -25.09 -6.36 -1.89
C LYS A 173 -25.35 -4.95 -2.43
N TYR A 174 -26.55 -4.66 -2.92
CA TYR A 174 -26.91 -3.34 -3.43
C TYR A 174 -26.81 -2.22 -2.38
N PHE A 175 -27.12 -2.51 -1.12
CA PHE A 175 -27.09 -1.51 -0.04
C PHE A 175 -25.67 -1.01 0.28
N GLU A 176 -24.66 -1.87 0.10
CA GLU A 176 -23.25 -1.54 0.33
C GLU A 176 -22.73 -0.53 -0.71
N LEU A 177 -23.24 -0.59 -1.94
CA LEU A 177 -22.89 0.34 -3.01
C LEU A 177 -23.69 1.64 -2.99
N LEU A 178 -24.72 1.79 -2.16
CA LEU A 178 -25.54 3.01 -2.13
C LEU A 178 -24.98 4.09 -1.20
N ASN A 179 -24.10 3.73 -0.26
CA ASN A 179 -23.51 4.67 0.70
C ASN A 179 -22.34 5.45 0.07
N ARG A 180 -22.42 6.79 0.09
CA ARG A 180 -21.44 7.69 -0.55
C ARG A 180 -20.61 8.45 0.52
N THR A 181 -19.28 8.36 0.44
CA THR A 181 -18.28 8.94 1.37
C THR A 181 -17.00 9.36 0.65
N LEU A 182 -16.15 10.22 1.25
CA LEU A 182 -15.12 10.98 0.52
C LEU A 182 -13.66 10.49 0.63
N PHE A 183 -13.34 9.38 1.31
CA PHE A 183 -11.94 8.92 1.48
C PHE A 183 -11.76 7.44 1.32
N LEU A 184 -10.88 7.06 0.40
CA LEU A 184 -11.10 5.88 -0.38
C LEU A 184 -9.81 5.14 -0.80
N MET A 185 -9.88 3.81 -0.91
CA MET A 185 -8.80 2.93 -1.38
C MET A 185 -9.24 2.14 -2.61
N GLY A 186 -8.34 2.02 -3.59
CA GLY A 186 -8.40 1.16 -4.78
C GLY A 186 -9.75 0.50 -5.18
N LEU A 187 -10.22 0.77 -6.40
CA LEU A 187 -11.39 0.10 -7.00
C LEU A 187 -11.09 -1.35 -7.39
N PHE A 188 -12.04 -2.27 -7.19
CA PHE A 188 -11.94 -3.67 -7.64
C PHE A 188 -12.94 -3.93 -8.76
N ARG A 189 -12.46 -4.46 -9.90
CA ARG A 189 -13.25 -4.61 -11.14
C ARG A 189 -14.42 -5.61 -11.05
N TYR A 190 -14.29 -6.64 -10.22
CA TYR A 190 -15.22 -7.77 -10.14
C TYR A 190 -15.93 -7.91 -8.79
N THR A 191 -15.85 -6.88 -7.95
CA THR A 191 -16.42 -6.86 -6.60
C THR A 191 -17.91 -7.19 -6.59
N PHE A 192 -18.34 -8.10 -5.69
CA PHE A 192 -19.74 -8.52 -5.51
C PHE A 192 -20.43 -9.22 -6.71
N SER A 193 -19.65 -9.74 -7.67
CA SER A 193 -20.21 -10.36 -8.86
C SER A 193 -21.07 -11.59 -8.52
N ASN A 194 -22.26 -11.67 -9.13
CA ASN A 194 -23.13 -12.84 -9.12
C ASN A 194 -22.87 -13.77 -10.33
N THR A 195 -21.98 -13.37 -11.25
CA THR A 195 -21.66 -14.08 -12.50
C THR A 195 -20.15 -14.17 -12.71
N THR A 196 -19.67 -15.28 -13.25
CA THR A 196 -18.25 -15.48 -13.57
C THR A 196 -17.84 -14.59 -14.76
N GLY A 197 -16.65 -13.97 -14.67
CA GLY A 197 -16.02 -13.26 -15.78
C GLY A 197 -16.63 -11.90 -16.18
N LYS A 198 -17.69 -11.42 -15.52
CA LYS A 198 -18.31 -10.12 -15.83
C LYS A 198 -17.94 -9.06 -14.80
N ALA A 199 -17.35 -7.96 -15.26
CA ALA A 199 -16.97 -6.83 -14.43
C ALA A 199 -18.20 -6.12 -13.85
N THR A 200 -18.23 -5.96 -12.53
CA THR A 200 -19.26 -5.22 -11.81
C THR A 200 -18.97 -3.73 -11.73
N ILE A 201 -17.69 -3.34 -11.86
CA ILE A 201 -17.23 -1.96 -11.91
C ILE A 201 -16.38 -1.76 -13.16
N VAL A 202 -16.80 -0.85 -14.03
CA VAL A 202 -16.11 -0.56 -15.29
C VAL A 202 -15.67 0.91 -15.28
N PRO A 203 -14.37 1.21 -15.46
CA PRO A 203 -13.89 2.59 -15.56
C PRO A 203 -14.48 3.31 -16.78
N ILE A 204 -14.66 4.62 -16.66
CA ILE A 204 -15.11 5.49 -17.75
C ILE A 204 -14.19 6.72 -17.85
N PRO A 205 -14.01 7.31 -19.05
CA PRO A 205 -14.60 6.87 -20.34
C PRO A 205 -13.92 5.63 -20.94
N ASP A 206 -12.72 5.29 -20.47
CA ASP A 206 -11.94 4.16 -20.96
C ASP A 206 -12.06 2.95 -20.03
N GLY A 207 -12.85 1.95 -20.44
CA GLY A 207 -13.05 0.71 -19.68
C GLY A 207 -11.87 -0.26 -19.69
N SER A 208 -10.79 0.05 -20.42
CA SER A 208 -9.54 -0.72 -20.43
C SER A 208 -8.58 -0.34 -19.29
N VAL A 209 -8.83 0.79 -18.62
CA VAL A 209 -8.07 1.23 -17.46
C VAL A 209 -8.07 0.13 -16.40
N GLN A 210 -6.88 -0.27 -15.97
CA GLN A 210 -6.72 -1.27 -14.93
C GLN A 210 -7.08 -0.65 -13.58
N ILE A 211 -8.07 -1.23 -12.91
CA ILE A 211 -8.44 -0.92 -11.53
C ILE A 211 -8.17 -2.13 -10.64
N GLY A 212 -7.65 -1.87 -9.44
CA GLY A 212 -7.34 -2.93 -8.49
C GLY A 212 -5.93 -3.50 -8.69
N GLN A 213 -4.92 -2.65 -8.76
CA GLN A 213 -3.54 -3.15 -8.69
C GLN A 213 -3.27 -3.85 -7.35
N ARG A 214 -2.45 -4.90 -7.38
CA ARG A 214 -2.25 -5.85 -6.26
C ARG A 214 -0.84 -5.84 -5.65
N GLN A 215 0.02 -4.93 -6.07
CA GLN A 215 1.45 -4.99 -5.73
C GLN A 215 1.78 -4.30 -4.39
N GLY A 216 0.94 -3.37 -3.95
CA GLY A 216 1.08 -2.65 -2.68
C GLY A 216 0.29 -1.34 -2.70
N MET A 217 0.56 -0.36 -1.84
CA MET A 217 -0.16 0.93 -1.88
C MET A 217 0.01 1.66 -3.23
N SER A 218 -0.94 2.50 -3.61
CA SER A 218 -0.80 3.43 -4.74
C SER A 218 -0.30 4.80 -4.27
N ASN A 219 0.16 5.63 -5.21
CA ASN A 219 0.49 7.04 -4.93
C ASN A 219 -0.67 7.80 -4.27
N LEU A 220 -1.92 7.51 -4.67
CA LEU A 220 -3.08 8.18 -4.13
C LEU A 220 -3.39 7.71 -2.70
N ASP A 221 -3.22 6.42 -2.42
CA ASP A 221 -3.40 5.86 -1.07
C ASP A 221 -2.42 6.54 -0.10
N VAL A 222 -1.13 6.56 -0.45
CA VAL A 222 -0.06 7.24 0.32
C VAL A 222 -0.34 8.74 0.48
N ALA A 223 -0.73 9.43 -0.59
CA ALA A 223 -1.02 10.87 -0.54
C ALA A 223 -2.20 11.18 0.37
N LYS A 224 -3.25 10.34 0.36
CA LYS A 224 -4.40 10.51 1.23
C LYS A 224 -4.04 10.25 2.69
N ILE A 225 -3.24 9.24 3.01
CA ILE A 225 -2.73 9.00 4.38
C ILE A 225 -1.90 10.19 4.85
N ASN A 226 -0.95 10.64 4.03
CA ASN A 226 -0.10 11.79 4.35
C ASN A 226 -0.91 13.06 4.55
N LYS A 227 -1.99 13.26 3.77
CA LYS A 227 -2.89 14.40 3.94
C LYS A 227 -3.73 14.29 5.22
N LEU A 228 -4.27 13.10 5.51
CA LEU A 228 -5.12 12.85 6.67
C LEU A 228 -4.35 13.08 7.99
N TYR A 229 -3.12 12.60 8.06
CA TYR A 229 -2.26 12.68 9.24
C TYR A 229 -1.25 13.83 9.20
N ASN A 230 -1.38 14.75 8.24
CA ASN A 230 -0.49 15.91 8.10
C ASN A 230 1.01 15.53 8.13
N CYS A 231 1.37 14.47 7.41
CA CYS A 231 2.74 13.99 7.37
C CYS A 231 3.62 14.97 6.57
N SER A 232 4.67 15.49 7.19
CA SER A 232 5.64 16.39 6.54
C SER A 232 6.67 15.60 5.73
N ARG A 233 6.23 14.97 4.64
CA ARG A 233 7.10 14.21 3.75
C ARG A 233 6.61 14.17 2.31
N CYS A 234 7.54 13.98 1.39
CA CYS A 234 7.30 13.68 -0.01
C CYS A 234 7.43 12.17 -0.22
N SER A 235 6.48 11.56 -0.90
CA SER A 235 6.57 10.13 -1.22
C SER A 235 6.02 9.87 -2.61
N THR A 236 6.72 9.03 -3.38
CA THR A 236 6.34 8.71 -4.74
C THR A 236 6.65 7.25 -5.04
N ILE A 237 5.67 6.54 -5.57
CA ILE A 237 5.79 5.18 -6.06
C ILE A 237 5.96 5.24 -7.58
N LEU A 238 7.00 4.58 -8.08
CA LEU A 238 7.39 4.55 -9.49
C LEU A 238 7.21 3.12 -10.02
N ASP A 239 6.08 2.89 -10.70
CA ASP A 239 5.65 1.56 -11.16
C ASP A 239 5.99 1.24 -12.64
N GLY A 240 6.75 2.12 -13.30
CA GLY A 240 7.11 1.97 -14.72
C GLY A 240 8.26 1.00 -14.97
N PRO A 241 8.48 0.55 -16.22
CA PRO A 241 9.67 -0.21 -16.60
C PRO A 241 10.94 0.65 -16.57
N SER A 242 10.79 1.97 -16.61
CA SER A 242 11.84 2.96 -16.40
C SER A 242 11.23 4.27 -15.94
N GLY A 243 12.06 5.19 -15.47
CA GLY A 243 11.60 6.51 -15.08
C GLY A 243 12.71 7.37 -14.49
N LEU A 244 12.30 8.55 -14.03
CA LEU A 244 13.19 9.59 -13.53
C LEU A 244 12.78 9.99 -12.11
N LEU A 245 13.76 10.17 -11.24
CA LEU A 245 13.62 10.76 -9.91
C LEU A 245 14.63 11.90 -9.78
N ARG A 246 14.19 12.98 -9.13
CA ARG A 246 15.01 14.17 -8.92
C ARG A 246 14.65 14.81 -7.60
N SER A 247 15.62 15.44 -6.95
CA SER A 247 15.34 16.32 -5.82
C SER A 247 14.43 17.48 -6.28
N ALA A 248 13.60 17.99 -5.38
CA ALA A 248 12.80 19.18 -5.66
C ALA A 248 13.70 20.34 -6.12
N ASN A 249 13.17 21.18 -7.00
CA ASN A 249 13.83 22.36 -7.59
C ASN A 249 15.02 22.12 -8.53
N TYR A 250 15.55 20.90 -8.65
CA TYR A 250 16.67 20.61 -9.56
C TYR A 250 16.42 21.18 -10.97
N PRO A 251 17.34 21.97 -11.56
CA PRO A 251 18.75 22.14 -11.15
C PRO A 251 19.03 23.26 -10.13
N ARG A 252 18.01 23.97 -9.63
CA ARG A 252 18.16 24.88 -8.49
C ARG A 252 18.27 24.12 -7.19
N ASN A 253 18.71 24.80 -6.14
CA ASN A 253 18.92 24.18 -4.85
C ASN A 253 17.64 23.56 -4.27
N TYR A 254 17.77 22.39 -3.64
CA TYR A 254 16.70 21.78 -2.86
C TYR A 254 16.40 22.62 -1.60
N SER A 255 15.26 22.34 -0.96
CA SER A 255 14.85 23.00 0.29
C SER A 255 15.41 22.27 1.51
N ASP A 256 15.64 23.02 2.59
CA ASP A 256 15.97 22.46 3.91
C ASP A 256 14.82 21.62 4.50
N ASN A 257 15.15 20.76 5.48
CA ASN A 257 14.23 19.90 6.23
C ASN A 257 13.32 19.02 5.36
N THR A 258 13.84 18.56 4.23
CA THR A 258 13.12 17.70 3.28
C THR A 258 13.24 16.24 3.71
N ASN A 259 12.13 15.49 3.61
CA ASN A 259 12.09 14.04 3.75
C ASN A 259 11.34 13.46 2.54
N CYS A 260 12.09 13.13 1.49
CA CYS A 260 11.53 12.53 0.28
C CYS A 260 11.91 11.06 0.17
N VAL A 261 10.93 10.25 -0.24
CA VAL A 261 11.12 8.82 -0.47
C VAL A 261 10.54 8.43 -1.82
N TRP A 262 11.30 7.66 -2.60
CA TRP A 262 10.84 7.03 -3.83
C TRP A 262 10.86 5.52 -3.66
N LEU A 263 9.71 4.87 -3.84
CA LEU A 263 9.62 3.43 -3.97
C LEU A 263 9.55 3.07 -5.44
N ILE A 264 10.61 2.49 -5.97
CA ILE A 264 10.64 1.93 -7.32
C ILE A 264 10.15 0.50 -7.24
N ARG A 265 9.14 0.17 -8.05
CA ARG A 265 8.54 -1.15 -8.09
C ARG A 265 8.30 -1.52 -9.54
N THR A 266 9.00 -2.54 -10.03
CA THR A 266 8.90 -2.95 -11.43
C THR A 266 8.30 -4.35 -11.53
N ARG A 267 7.92 -4.75 -12.75
CA ARG A 267 7.50 -6.14 -13.04
C ARG A 267 8.69 -7.06 -13.37
N SER A 268 9.90 -6.52 -13.52
CA SER A 268 11.12 -7.29 -13.81
C SER A 268 11.80 -7.78 -12.54
N ARG A 269 12.66 -8.79 -12.64
CA ARG A 269 13.39 -9.36 -11.49
C ARG A 269 14.48 -8.45 -10.92
N LYS A 270 14.92 -7.42 -11.66
CA LYS A 270 16.00 -6.51 -11.21
C LYS A 270 15.69 -5.06 -11.57
N VAL A 271 16.14 -4.14 -10.72
CA VAL A 271 16.08 -2.70 -10.93
C VAL A 271 17.49 -2.12 -10.89
N SER A 272 17.83 -1.26 -11.84
CA SER A 272 19.08 -0.49 -11.84
C SER A 272 18.78 0.99 -11.70
N LEU A 273 19.55 1.69 -10.87
CA LEU A 273 19.47 3.13 -10.61
C LEU A 273 20.79 3.80 -11.00
N HIS A 274 20.69 4.85 -11.81
CA HIS A 274 21.83 5.59 -12.34
C HIS A 274 21.67 7.09 -12.09
N PHE A 275 22.61 7.67 -11.34
CA PHE A 275 22.66 9.12 -11.10
C PHE A 275 23.32 9.83 -12.29
N GLN A 276 22.59 10.79 -12.88
CA GLN A 276 23.08 11.64 -13.96
C GLN A 276 23.69 12.94 -13.42
N ALA A 277 23.20 13.40 -12.26
CA ALA A 277 23.73 14.52 -11.52
C ALA A 277 23.61 14.27 -10.03
N PHE A 278 24.63 14.69 -9.26
CA PHE A 278 24.65 14.51 -7.81
C PHE A 278 25.48 15.62 -7.17
N HIS A 279 24.84 16.50 -6.41
CA HIS A 279 25.50 17.53 -5.63
C HIS A 279 24.65 17.87 -4.40
N LEU A 280 25.08 17.34 -3.26
CA LEU A 280 24.51 17.62 -1.94
C LEU A 280 25.53 18.38 -1.08
N GLN A 281 25.04 19.02 -0.02
CA GLN A 281 25.85 19.55 1.06
C GLN A 281 26.88 18.49 1.51
N THR A 282 28.15 18.89 1.60
CA THR A 282 29.22 17.98 2.02
C THR A 282 29.42 18.11 3.52
N THR A 283 29.16 17.02 4.24
CA THR A 283 29.39 16.94 5.69
C THR A 283 30.19 15.69 6.04
N ARG A 284 30.86 15.71 7.19
CA ARG A 284 31.60 14.54 7.67
C ARG A 284 30.62 13.38 7.87
N LEU A 285 30.90 12.23 7.25
CA LEU A 285 30.05 11.03 7.28
C LEU A 285 28.61 11.26 6.78
N CYS A 286 28.37 12.32 6.00
CA CYS A 286 27.04 12.65 5.46
C CYS A 286 25.95 12.71 6.54
N GLN A 287 26.25 13.37 7.65
CA GLN A 287 25.32 13.54 8.77
C GLN A 287 24.28 14.64 8.53
N GLY A 288 24.57 15.60 7.65
CA GLY A 288 23.60 16.59 7.15
C GLY A 288 22.75 15.99 6.03
N ASP A 289 22.87 16.55 4.82
CA ASP A 289 22.11 16.06 3.67
C ASP A 289 22.65 14.76 3.10
N TYR A 290 21.76 13.82 2.76
CA TYR A 290 22.18 12.54 2.19
C TYR A 290 21.11 11.89 1.32
N VAL A 291 21.58 11.07 0.36
CA VAL A 291 20.78 10.02 -0.27
C VAL A 291 21.21 8.66 0.25
N LYS A 292 20.23 7.79 0.51
CA LYS A 292 20.42 6.40 0.92
C LYS A 292 19.52 5.49 0.09
N VAL A 293 20.01 4.32 -0.30
CA VAL A 293 19.30 3.37 -1.18
C VAL A 293 19.24 2.00 -0.52
N TYR A 294 18.06 1.39 -0.53
CA TYR A 294 17.75 0.10 0.08
C TYR A 294 17.31 -0.93 -0.96
N ASP A 295 17.69 -2.19 -0.73
CA ASP A 295 17.38 -3.36 -1.54
C ASP A 295 16.01 -3.96 -1.20
N GLY A 296 14.95 -3.18 -1.43
CA GLY A 296 13.60 -3.60 -1.11
C GLY A 296 12.63 -2.42 -1.03
N SER A 297 11.50 -2.64 -0.36
CA SER A 297 10.41 -1.65 -0.26
C SER A 297 10.40 -0.85 1.05
N SER A 298 11.35 -1.10 1.95
CA SER A 298 11.37 -0.53 3.29
C SER A 298 12.77 -0.12 3.76
N LYS A 299 12.82 0.71 4.81
CA LYS A 299 14.08 1.11 5.47
C LYS A 299 14.71 -0.01 6.31
N SER A 300 14.01 -1.13 6.51
CA SER A 300 14.53 -2.35 7.15
C SER A 300 15.19 -3.31 6.15
N SER A 301 15.07 -3.04 4.84
CA SER A 301 15.70 -3.83 3.79
C SER A 301 17.23 -3.60 3.79
N PRO A 302 18.05 -4.53 3.23
CA PRO A 302 19.50 -4.35 3.11
C PRO A 302 19.86 -3.02 2.44
N VAL A 303 20.99 -2.42 2.84
CA VAL A 303 21.43 -1.13 2.27
C VAL A 303 22.28 -1.39 1.04
N LEU A 304 21.88 -0.83 -0.11
CA LEU A 304 22.66 -0.86 -1.36
C LEU A 304 23.64 0.30 -1.46
N MET A 305 23.26 1.45 -0.91
CA MET A 305 24.09 2.64 -0.83
C MET A 305 23.79 3.33 0.50
N ASP A 306 24.78 3.40 1.39
CA ASP A 306 24.63 4.11 2.66
C ASP A 306 24.61 5.64 2.43
N LYS A 307 24.47 6.42 3.51
CA LYS A 307 24.42 7.89 3.46
C LYS A 307 25.53 8.45 2.58
N THR A 308 25.15 8.99 1.42
CA THR A 308 26.04 9.53 0.41
C THR A 308 25.70 10.99 0.16
N CYS A 309 26.73 11.84 0.09
CA CYS A 309 26.63 13.30 -0.03
C CYS A 309 27.85 13.86 -0.79
N GLY A 310 27.87 15.18 -1.02
CA GLY A 310 28.88 15.85 -1.83
C GLY A 310 28.57 15.83 -3.33
N SER A 311 29.59 16.07 -4.16
CA SER A 311 29.46 16.27 -5.61
C SER A 311 29.93 15.09 -6.47
N LYS A 312 30.43 14.02 -5.85
CA LYS A 312 30.85 12.82 -6.57
C LYS A 312 29.62 12.00 -6.96
N ILE A 313 29.44 11.77 -8.26
CA ILE A 313 28.37 10.91 -8.78
C ILE A 313 28.58 9.47 -8.29
N PRO A 314 27.59 8.84 -7.63
CA PRO A 314 27.67 7.44 -7.21
C PRO A 314 27.73 6.46 -8.39
N ASN A 315 28.31 5.29 -8.16
CA ASN A 315 28.25 4.19 -9.12
C ASN A 315 26.81 3.71 -9.31
N THR A 316 26.52 3.07 -10.44
CA THR A 316 25.22 2.45 -10.70
C THR A 316 24.88 1.44 -9.61
N ILE A 317 23.67 1.55 -9.07
CA ILE A 317 23.14 0.68 -8.03
C ILE A 317 22.19 -0.33 -8.66
N VAL A 318 22.31 -1.61 -8.28
CA VAL A 318 21.47 -2.69 -8.79
C VAL A 318 20.83 -3.41 -7.61
N ALA A 319 19.49 -3.46 -7.59
CA ALA A 319 18.74 -4.21 -6.60
C ALA A 319 18.76 -5.71 -6.92
N SER A 320 18.66 -6.55 -5.88
CA SER A 320 18.50 -8.00 -6.01
C SER A 320 17.08 -8.40 -6.43
N SER A 321 16.12 -7.49 -6.26
CA SER A 321 14.69 -7.72 -6.50
C SER A 321 14.08 -6.68 -7.46
N ASN A 322 12.77 -6.77 -7.61
CA ASN A 322 11.96 -5.82 -8.37
C ASN A 322 11.62 -4.53 -7.58
N LEU A 323 12.14 -4.40 -6.35
CA LEU A 323 11.86 -3.33 -5.41
C LEU A 323 13.15 -2.59 -5.02
N MET A 324 13.10 -1.26 -5.01
CA MET A 324 14.18 -0.41 -4.52
C MET A 324 13.60 0.83 -3.85
N LEU A 325 14.09 1.16 -2.66
CA LEU A 325 13.69 2.36 -1.93
C LEU A 325 14.83 3.37 -1.94
N VAL A 326 14.55 4.60 -2.39
CA VAL A 326 15.49 5.72 -2.36
C VAL A 326 14.99 6.74 -1.34
N GLU A 327 15.81 7.05 -0.36
CA GLU A 327 15.56 8.07 0.67
C GLU A 327 16.46 9.28 0.41
N PHE A 328 15.88 10.47 0.45
CA PHE A 328 16.60 11.75 0.46
C PHE A 328 16.16 12.57 1.67
N ILE A 329 17.11 12.82 2.57
CA ILE A 329 16.92 13.64 3.77
C ILE A 329 17.83 14.86 3.69
N THR A 330 17.30 16.01 4.09
CA THR A 330 18.09 17.23 4.26
C THR A 330 17.96 17.77 5.68
N ASP A 331 19.00 18.44 6.15
CA ASP A 331 19.01 19.14 7.42
C ASP A 331 18.48 20.59 7.26
N GLY A 332 18.70 21.42 8.29
CA GLY A 332 18.23 22.80 8.35
C GLY A 332 19.20 23.85 7.81
N ALA A 333 20.30 23.47 7.15
CA ALA A 333 21.35 24.41 6.76
C ALA A 333 22.11 24.00 5.49
N TYR A 334 22.43 24.98 4.64
CA TYR A 334 23.24 24.81 3.43
C TYR A 334 22.67 23.81 2.43
N THR A 335 22.18 24.31 1.31
CA THR A 335 21.64 23.47 0.24
C THR A 335 22.55 23.51 -1.00
N ALA A 336 22.40 22.50 -1.85
CA ALA A 336 23.09 22.40 -3.13
C ALA A 336 22.10 22.07 -4.25
N SER A 337 22.58 21.98 -5.49
CA SER A 337 21.71 21.80 -6.67
C SER A 337 20.89 20.48 -6.64
N GLY A 338 21.28 19.51 -5.82
CA GLY A 338 20.56 18.27 -5.63
C GLY A 338 20.98 17.17 -6.59
N PHE A 339 20.04 16.30 -6.96
CA PHE A 339 20.33 15.16 -7.82
C PHE A 339 19.25 14.92 -8.88
N GLN A 340 19.66 14.25 -9.95
CA GLN A 340 18.78 13.64 -10.93
C GLN A 340 19.28 12.23 -11.23
N ALA A 341 18.37 11.25 -11.20
CA ALA A 341 18.66 9.86 -11.48
C ALA A 341 17.56 9.21 -12.31
N THR A 342 17.97 8.25 -13.13
CA THR A 342 17.07 7.38 -13.90
C THR A 342 17.09 5.98 -13.35
N PHE A 343 15.95 5.29 -13.39
CA PHE A 343 15.89 3.86 -13.11
C PHE A 343 15.39 3.09 -14.34
N THR A 344 15.82 1.83 -14.45
CA THR A 344 15.37 0.89 -15.49
C THR A 344 15.21 -0.50 -14.91
N ALA A 345 14.15 -1.19 -15.32
CA ALA A 345 13.97 -2.61 -15.13
C ALA A 345 15.01 -3.38 -15.96
N GLY A 346 15.61 -4.42 -15.39
CA GLY A 346 16.46 -5.35 -16.14
C GLY A 346 15.65 -6.08 -17.21
N LYS A 347 16.26 -6.41 -18.36
CA LYS A 347 15.61 -7.29 -19.35
C LYS A 347 15.42 -8.68 -18.72
N SER A 348 14.28 -9.33 -18.99
CA SER A 348 14.20 -10.78 -18.78
C SER A 348 15.26 -11.43 -19.66
N GLU A 349 16.07 -12.33 -19.11
CA GLU A 349 16.76 -13.32 -19.93
C GLU A 349 15.66 -14.22 -20.50
N ASP A 350 15.11 -13.83 -21.65
CA ASP A 350 14.35 -14.75 -22.47
C ASP A 350 15.34 -15.83 -22.88
N LYS A 351 15.07 -17.08 -22.47
CA LYS A 351 15.78 -18.23 -22.99
C LYS A 351 15.51 -18.29 -24.49
N GLU A 352 16.39 -17.66 -25.28
CA GLU A 352 16.57 -18.02 -26.67
C GLU A 352 16.98 -19.50 -26.68
N ASN A 353 16.00 -20.36 -26.89
CA ASN A 353 16.22 -21.74 -27.27
C ASN A 353 17.03 -21.70 -28.56
N GLY A 354 18.35 -21.92 -28.44
CA GLY A 354 19.21 -22.25 -29.56
C GLY A 354 18.66 -23.50 -30.24
N LYS A 355 17.92 -23.29 -31.33
CA LYS A 355 17.81 -24.24 -32.42
C LYS A 355 18.92 -23.90 -33.40
N GLU A 356 20.02 -24.63 -33.32
CA GLU A 356 20.82 -24.91 -34.51
C GLU A 356 20.66 -26.39 -34.84
N ASN A 357 20.30 -26.63 -36.10
CA ASN A 357 20.11 -27.93 -36.74
C ASN A 357 21.44 -28.65 -36.96
#